data_AF-S8EED5-F1
#
_entry.id   AF-S8EED5-F1
#
_cell.length_a   1.000
_cell.length_b   1.000
_cell.length_c   1.000
_cell.angle_alpha   90.00
_cell.angle_beta   90.00
_cell.angle_gamma   90.00
#
_symmetry.space_group_name_H-M   'P 1'
#
loop_
_entity.id
_entity.type
_entity.pdbx_description
1 polymer ?
#
loop_
_entity_poly.entity_id
_entity_poly.type
_entity_poly.pdbx_seq_one_letter_code
_entity_poly.pdbx_strand_id
1 'polypeptide(L)' 'LWFGDGNVILLAGGLKFRVHQSLLGKHCGFFRDLFSLPQPPSTAADPSPDYDDGCPVLKLDDKGTDTFFLLTAIY' A
#
# COMPACT_ATOMS: atom_id res chain seq x y z
N LEU A 1 -0.40 10.05 6.93
CA LEU A 1 -1.75 10.01 6.32
C LEU A 1 -2.40 8.69 6.70
N TRP A 2 -3.56 8.74 7.33
CA TRP A 2 -4.24 7.56 7.84
C TRP A 2 -5.76 7.72 7.67
N PHE A 3 -6.34 6.96 6.75
CA PHE A 3 -7.77 6.95 6.48
C PHE A 3 -8.40 5.72 7.15
N GLY A 4 -9.42 5.93 8.00
CA GLY A 4 -10.07 4.84 8.73
C GLY A 4 -10.81 3.84 7.82
N ASP A 5 -11.25 4.31 6.66
CA ASP A 5 -11.87 3.55 5.58
C ASP A 5 -10.87 3.05 4.52
N GLY A 6 -9.57 3.36 4.69
CA GLY A 6 -8.53 2.91 3.77
C GLY A 6 -8.41 1.39 3.75
N ASN A 7 -8.22 0.86 2.53
CA ASN A 7 -8.23 -0.57 2.22
C ASN A 7 -6.85 -1.15 1.86
N VAL A 8 -5.79 -0.34 1.98
CA VAL A 8 -4.39 -0.80 1.89
C VAL A 8 -3.51 0.03 2.83
N ILE A 9 -2.51 -0.60 3.43
CA ILE A 9 -1.46 0.06 4.22
C ILE A 9 -0.16 0.03 3.42
N LEU A 10 0.46 1.18 3.20
CA LEU A 10 1.80 1.28 2.63
C LEU A 10 2.82 1.38 3.77
N LEU A 11 3.83 0.51 3.79
CA LEU A 11 4.97 0.59 4.70
C LEU A 11 6.20 1.04 3.93
N ALA A 12 6.66 2.26 4.19
CA ALA A 12 7.82 2.86 3.50
C ALA A 12 8.75 3.52 4.53
N GLY A 13 10.04 3.17 4.52
CA GLY A 13 11.03 3.71 5.47
C GLY A 13 10.62 3.61 6.95
N GLY A 14 9.87 2.57 7.34
CA GLY A 14 9.35 2.38 8.71
C GLY A 14 8.08 3.18 9.04
N LEU A 15 7.56 3.98 8.11
CA LEU A 15 6.30 4.72 8.26
C LEU A 15 5.15 3.96 7.61
N LYS A 16 3.99 3.97 8.27
CA LYS A 16 2.76 3.35 7.76
C LYS A 16 1.76 4.40 7.30
N PHE A 17 1.15 4.15 6.15
CA PHE A 17 0.10 4.99 5.57
C PHE A 17 -1.10 4.15 5.19
N ARG A 18 -2.25 4.37 5.82
CA ARG A 18 -3.51 3.69 5.45
C ARG A 18 -4.26 4.53 4.44
N VAL A 19 -4.42 4.02 3.21
CA VAL A 19 -4.92 4.75 2.03
C VAL A 19 -5.87 3.88 1.18
N HIS A 20 -6.33 4.41 0.05
CA HIS A 20 -7.33 3.82 -0.84
C HIS A 20 -6.69 3.37 -2.15
N GLN A 21 -6.75 2.06 -2.45
CA GLN A 21 -6.19 1.48 -3.67
C GLN A 21 -6.73 2.13 -4.94
N SER A 22 -8.04 2.42 -4.98
CA SER A 22 -8.70 3.01 -6.15
C SER A 22 -8.18 4.41 -6.48
N LEU A 23 -7.97 5.26 -5.48
CA LEU A 23 -7.42 6.60 -5.67
C LEU A 23 -5.94 6.51 -6.10
N LEU A 24 -5.17 5.67 -5.40
CA LEU A 24 -3.76 5.52 -5.68
C LEU A 24 -3.52 4.98 -7.10
N GLY A 25 -4.29 3.98 -7.53
CA GLY A 25 -4.23 3.44 -8.89
C GLY A 25 -4.75 4.41 -9.96
N LYS A 26 -5.70 5.29 -9.63
CA LYS A 26 -6.17 6.33 -10.56
C LYS A 26 -5.07 7.33 -10.90
N HIS A 27 -4.23 7.69 -9.94
CA HIS A 27 -3.20 8.71 -10.09
C HIS A 27 -1.79 8.16 -10.32
N CYS A 28 -1.57 6.86 -10.09
CA CYS A 28 -0.29 6.21 -10.28
C CYS A 28 -0.43 4.86 -10.99
N GLY A 29 0.08 4.80 -12.23
CA GLY A 29 0.02 3.59 -13.06
C GLY A 29 0.70 2.38 -12.42
N PHE A 30 1.82 2.59 -11.72
CA PHE A 30 2.50 1.52 -10.99
C PHE A 30 1.58 0.83 -9.96
N PHE A 31 0.89 1.61 -9.13
CA PHE A 31 -0.02 1.05 -8.13
C PHE A 31 -1.24 0.39 -8.77
N ARG A 32 -1.78 0.95 -9.85
CA ARG A 32 -2.87 0.32 -10.60
C ARG A 32 -2.47 -1.07 -11.10
N ASP A 33 -1.32 -1.16 -11.73
CA ASP A 33 -0.84 -2.40 -12.32
C ASP A 33 -0.52 -3.40 -11.20
N LEU A 34 0.12 -2.96 -10.11
CA LEU A 34 0.39 -3.77 -8.93
C LEU A 34 -0.87 -4.36 -8.29
N PHE A 35 -1.93 -3.57 -8.13
CA PHE A 35 -3.21 -4.04 -7.57
C PHE A 35 -3.99 -4.94 -8.52
N SER A 36 -3.67 -4.94 -9.82
CA SER A 36 -4.28 -5.84 -10.81
C SER A 36 -3.67 -7.24 -10.80
N LEU A 37 -2.48 -7.41 -10.22
CA LEU A 37 -1.81 -8.71 -10.16
C LEU A 37 -2.53 -9.64 -9.18
N PRO A 38 -2.72 -10.93 -9.55
CA PRO A 38 -3.23 -11.92 -8.62
C PRO A 38 -2.22 -12.06 -7.47
N GLN A 39 -2.66 -11.78 -6.24
CA GLN A 39 -1.83 -11.99 -5.07
C GLN A 39 -1.59 -13.50 -4.90
N PRO A 40 -0.34 -13.93 -4.63
CA PRO A 40 -0.06 -15.34 -4.42
C PRO A 40 -0.90 -15.88 -3.24
N PRO A 41 -1.41 -17.12 -3.33
CA PRO A 41 -2.18 -17.70 -2.24
C PRO A 41 -1.32 -17.77 -0.98
N SER A 42 -1.91 -17.45 0.17
CA SER A 42 -1.27 -17.45 1.48
C SER A 42 -0.87 -18.87 1.91
N THR A 43 0.23 -19.39 1.38
CA THR A 43 0.87 -20.62 1.88
C THR A 43 1.93 -20.27 2.91
N ALA A 44 1.96 -21.03 4.01
CA ALA A 44 2.74 -20.81 5.23
C ALA A 44 4.29 -20.75 5.08
N ALA A 45 4.81 -20.70 3.86
CA ALA A 45 6.24 -20.69 3.55
C ALA A 45 6.68 -19.49 2.68
N ASP A 46 5.75 -18.66 2.19
CA ASP A 46 6.04 -17.50 1.35
C ASP A 46 5.42 -16.22 1.94
N PRO A 47 5.96 -15.02 1.62
CA PRO A 47 5.51 -13.76 2.19
C PRO A 47 4.09 -13.46 1.71
N SER A 48 3.09 -14.00 2.40
CA SER A 48 1.74 -13.46 2.35
C SER A 48 1.82 -11.95 2.57
N PRO A 49 0.97 -11.13 1.92
CA PRO A 49 0.90 -9.72 2.25
C PRO A 49 0.75 -9.62 3.77
N ASP A 50 1.66 -8.92 4.43
CA ASP A 50 1.55 -8.70 5.87
C ASP A 50 0.18 -8.04 6.10
N TYR A 51 -0.61 -8.52 7.05
CA TYR A 51 -1.87 -7.85 7.40
C TYR A 51 -1.65 -7.06 8.69
N ASP A 52 -2.17 -5.85 8.72
CA ASP A 52 -2.20 -5.01 9.91
C ASP A 52 -3.62 -4.44 10.06
N ASP A 53 -4.22 -4.64 11.22
CA ASP A 53 -5.63 -4.29 11.49
C ASP A 53 -6.61 -4.82 10.42
N GLY A 54 -6.38 -6.05 9.93
CA GLY A 54 -7.20 -6.69 8.89
C GLY A 54 -7.04 -6.07 7.49
N CYS A 55 -6.09 -5.15 7.31
CA CYS A 55 -5.81 -4.45 6.06
C CYS A 55 -4.48 -4.93 5.45
N PRO A 56 -4.40 -5.20 4.13
CA PRO A 56 -3.16 -5.66 3.51
C PRO A 56 -2.08 -4.57 3.56
N VAL A 57 -0.87 -4.96 3.94
CA VAL A 57 0.33 -4.12 4.01
C VAL A 57 1.20 -4.39 2.79
N LEU A 58 1.46 -3.34 2.04
CA LEU A 58 2.40 -3.31 0.93
C LEU A 58 3.68 -2.62 1.37
N LYS A 59 4.79 -3.37 1.37
CA LYS A 59 6.12 -2.82 1.65
C LYS A 59 6.66 -2.13 0.40
N LEU A 60 7.14 -0.91 0.58
CA LEU A 60 7.81 -0.13 -0.45
C LEU A 60 9.27 0.09 -0.02
N ASP A 61 10.19 -0.03 -0.98
CA ASP A 61 11.62 0.28 -0.74
C ASP A 61 11.90 1.79 -0.73
N ASP A 62 10.88 2.61 -1.03
CA ASP A 62 10.97 4.06 -1.00
C ASP A 62 11.16 4.62 0.42
N LYS A 63 11.68 5.85 0.49
CA LYS A 63 11.73 6.59 1.75
C LYS A 63 10.32 6.95 2.19
N GLY A 64 10.10 6.92 3.51
CA GLY A 64 8.82 7.32 4.11
C GLY A 64 8.44 8.77 3.79
N THR A 65 9.41 9.68 3.68
CA THR A 65 9.19 11.08 3.29
C THR A 65 8.70 11.23 1.87
N ASP A 66 9.30 10.49 0.93
CA ASP A 66 8.99 10.59 -0.50
C ASP A 66 7.59 10.02 -0.75
N THR A 67 7.27 8.90 -0.09
CA THR A 67 5.92 8.32 -0.06
C THR A 67 4.91 9.29 0.55
N PHE A 68 5.25 9.97 1.65
CA PHE A 68 4.36 10.96 2.27
C PHE A 68 4.03 12.13 1.33
N PHE A 69 5.02 12.69 0.64
CA PHE A 69 4.79 13.77 -0.31
C PHE A 69 3.98 13.31 -1.53
N LEU A 70 4.27 12.11 -2.06
CA LEU A 70 3.48 11.52 -3.13
C LEU A 70 2.00 11.39 -2.72
N LEU A 71 1.74 10.82 -1.55
CA LEU A 71 0.38 10.66 -1.05
C LEU A 71 -0.30 12.01 -0.82
N THR A 72 0.41 13.00 -0.31
CA THR A 72 -0.11 14.36 -0.12
C THR A 72 -0.44 15.06 -1.44
N ALA A 73 0.19 14.67 -2.55
CA ALA A 73 -0.12 15.21 -3.88
C ALA A 73 -1.31 14.50 -4.55
N ILE A 74 -1.60 13.24 -4.17
CA ILE A 74 -2.69 12.42 -4.73
C ILE A 74 -4.01 12.66 -4.01
N TYR A 75 -3.97 12.93 -2.71
CA TYR A 75 -5.12 13.19 -1.85
C TYR A 75 -5.41 14.68 -1.73
#